data_AF-A0A0M5K2G5-F1
#
_entry.id   AF-A0A0M5K2G5-F1
#
_cell.length_a   1.000
_cell.length_b   1.000
_cell.length_c   1.000
_cell.angle_alpha   90.00
_cell.angle_beta   90.00
_cell.angle_gamma   90.00
#
_symmetry.space_group_name_H-M   'P 1'
#
loop_
_entity.id
_entity.type
_entity.pdbx_description
1 polymer ?
#
loop_
_entity_poly.entity_id
_entity_poly.type
_entity_poly.pdbx_seq_one_letter_code
_entity_poly.pdbx_strand_id
1 'polypeptide(L)'
;MGCGSKEDEPQPAPVPAAEFALYRSIYYPATAETTGIRYAPIEIKTSGALSEQELTLHFSGSAGPDAITFTLPGQQLTSGLTGTYTLQSLPNPAEGVADVWYVFTRAEAPGSTQGSIYGSHMHQLSGYLKITAFDRQRRLISGEYEVTMDNISDPYDSNWGPSPIRRCNLEIGGSFKNMPLK
;
A
#
# COMPACT_ATOMS: atom_id res chain seq x y z
N MET A 1 -41.19 35.95 32.28
CA MET A 1 -41.09 35.67 30.83
C MET A 1 -39.67 36.02 30.40
N GLY A 2 -38.81 35.17 29.88
CA GLY A 2 -38.79 33.73 29.71
C GLY A 2 -37.31 33.34 29.54
N CYS A 3 -36.85 32.29 30.22
CA CYS A 3 -35.54 31.69 29.97
C CYS A 3 -35.65 30.85 28.71
N GLY A 4 -35.03 31.30 27.61
CA GLY A 4 -34.87 30.48 26.41
C GLY A 4 -33.69 29.53 26.62
N SER A 5 -34.01 28.26 26.85
CA SER A 5 -33.08 27.14 26.82
C SER A 5 -32.40 27.11 25.44
N LYS A 6 -31.09 27.29 25.39
CA LYS A 6 -30.32 26.94 24.19
C LYS A 6 -30.35 25.43 24.09
N GLU A 7 -31.01 24.95 23.05
CA GLU A 7 -31.06 23.54 22.67
C GLU A 7 -29.62 23.00 22.58
N ASP A 8 -29.40 21.87 23.24
CA ASP A 8 -28.23 21.02 23.07
C ASP A 8 -28.16 20.62 21.60
N GLU A 9 -27.36 21.34 20.80
CA GLU A 9 -26.93 20.83 19.51
C GLU A 9 -26.14 19.54 19.76
N PRO A 10 -26.54 18.39 19.19
CA PRO A 10 -25.80 17.16 19.40
C PRO A 10 -24.37 17.32 18.88
N GLN A 11 -23.41 17.20 19.80
CA GLN A 11 -21.99 17.27 19.47
C GLN A 11 -21.65 16.24 18.37
N PRO A 12 -20.95 16.63 17.29
CA PRO A 12 -20.60 15.71 16.21
C PRO A 12 -19.87 14.49 16.76
N ALA A 13 -20.27 13.29 16.33
CA ALA A 13 -19.61 12.06 16.73
C ALA A 13 -18.10 12.12 16.39
N PRO A 14 -17.21 11.73 17.31
CA PRO A 14 -15.76 11.86 17.14
C PRO A 14 -15.27 11.11 15.90
N VAL A 15 -14.26 11.66 15.23
CA VAL A 15 -13.62 11.03 14.07
C VAL A 15 -12.92 9.75 14.55
N PRO A 16 -13.22 8.58 13.95
CA PRO A 16 -12.55 7.34 14.30
C PRO A 16 -11.03 7.44 14.11
N ALA A 17 -10.26 6.87 15.05
CA ALA A 17 -8.80 6.84 14.95
C ALA A 17 -8.34 6.00 13.74
N ALA A 18 -7.30 6.48 13.06
CA ALA A 18 -6.67 5.74 11.97
C ALA A 18 -5.70 4.70 12.51
N GLU A 19 -5.73 3.50 11.93
CA GLU A 19 -4.84 2.38 12.28
C GLU A 19 -4.22 1.81 11.01
N PHE A 20 -2.94 1.49 11.05
CA PHE A 20 -2.19 1.01 9.89
C PHE A 20 -1.27 -0.14 10.26
N ALA A 21 -1.11 -1.07 9.33
CA ALA A 21 -0.11 -2.12 9.38
C ALA A 21 0.60 -2.20 8.03
N LEU A 22 1.91 -2.43 8.05
CA LEU A 22 2.75 -2.66 6.90
C LEU A 22 3.81 -3.69 7.29
N TYR A 23 4.00 -4.68 6.45
CA TYR A 23 5.05 -5.68 6.62
C TYR A 23 5.65 -6.07 5.28
N ARG A 24 6.86 -6.60 5.34
CA ARG A 24 7.54 -7.25 4.22
C ARG A 24 8.18 -8.56 4.67
N SER A 25 8.14 -9.56 3.80
CA SER A 25 8.89 -10.80 3.89
C SER A 25 9.66 -11.01 2.59
N ILE A 26 10.89 -11.49 2.68
CA ILE A 26 11.71 -11.92 1.55
C ILE A 26 12.21 -13.32 1.83
N TYR A 27 11.87 -14.24 0.95
CA TYR A 27 12.36 -15.61 0.95
C TYR A 27 13.39 -15.81 -0.15
N TYR A 28 14.50 -16.49 0.17
CA TYR A 28 15.58 -16.80 -0.76
C TYR A 28 15.59 -18.32 -1.05
N PRO A 29 15.03 -18.78 -2.20
CA PRO A 29 14.92 -20.21 -2.49
C PRO A 29 16.27 -20.95 -2.51
N ALA A 30 17.34 -20.27 -2.95
CA ALA A 30 18.68 -20.86 -3.07
C ALA A 30 19.31 -21.22 -1.70
N THR A 31 18.97 -20.47 -0.64
CA THR A 31 19.52 -20.65 0.71
C THR A 31 18.48 -21.10 1.73
N ALA A 32 17.20 -21.15 1.34
CA ALA A 32 16.05 -21.36 2.21
C ALA A 32 15.97 -20.37 3.40
N GLU A 33 16.53 -19.17 3.22
CA GLU A 33 16.50 -18.11 4.23
C GLU A 33 15.27 -17.21 4.05
N THR A 34 14.71 -16.74 5.17
CA THR A 34 13.67 -15.72 5.18
C THR A 34 14.11 -14.53 6.02
N THR A 35 13.91 -13.33 5.49
CA THR A 35 14.08 -12.08 6.23
C THR A 35 12.78 -11.27 6.15
N GLY A 36 12.53 -10.39 7.11
CA GLY A 36 11.33 -9.58 7.07
C GLY A 36 11.32 -8.48 8.11
N ILE A 37 10.37 -7.57 7.95
CA ILE A 37 10.11 -6.47 8.86
C ILE A 37 8.61 -6.27 9.02
N ARG A 38 8.19 -5.89 10.22
CA ARG A 38 6.86 -5.34 10.50
C ARG A 38 7.08 -3.94 11.07
N TYR A 39 6.48 -2.93 10.46
CA TYR A 39 6.60 -1.56 10.92
C TYR A 39 5.72 -1.33 12.15
N ALA A 40 6.23 -0.60 13.14
CA ALA A 40 5.36 -0.11 14.19
C ALA A 40 4.35 0.90 13.60
N PRO A 41 3.09 0.97 14.08
CA PRO A 41 2.10 1.87 13.50
C PRO A 41 2.54 3.35 13.44
N ILE A 42 3.31 3.82 14.41
CA ILE A 42 3.85 5.19 14.46
C ILE A 42 4.93 5.46 13.38
N GLU A 43 5.49 4.40 12.80
CA GLU A 43 6.50 4.47 11.75
C GLU A 43 5.88 4.36 10.35
N ILE A 44 4.57 4.21 10.22
CA ILE A 44 3.92 4.09 8.92
C ILE A 44 3.43 5.46 8.47
N LYS A 45 3.85 5.88 7.29
CA LYS A 45 3.33 7.05 6.58
C LYS A 45 2.31 6.58 5.54
N THR A 46 1.20 7.29 5.46
CA THR A 46 0.13 6.97 4.50
C THR A 46 -0.38 8.22 3.80
N SER A 47 -0.86 8.04 2.57
CA SER A 47 -1.69 9.03 1.91
C SER A 47 -2.74 8.36 1.05
N GLY A 48 -3.98 8.84 1.16
CA GLY A 48 -5.08 8.46 0.30
C GLY A 48 -5.59 9.67 -0.49
N ALA A 49 -5.89 9.47 -1.77
CA ALA A 49 -6.51 10.48 -2.63
C ALA A 49 -7.63 9.83 -3.43
N LEU A 50 -8.77 10.52 -3.52
CA LEU A 50 -9.92 10.07 -4.32
C LEU A 50 -10.40 11.20 -5.21
N SER A 51 -10.38 10.96 -6.51
CA SER A 51 -10.94 11.81 -7.55
C SER A 51 -11.97 11.03 -8.39
N GLU A 52 -12.55 11.69 -9.39
CA GLU A 52 -13.38 11.00 -10.40
C GLU A 52 -12.55 10.07 -11.29
N GLN A 53 -11.25 10.37 -11.44
CA GLN A 53 -10.35 9.66 -12.31
C GLN A 53 -9.75 8.42 -11.64
N GLU A 54 -9.45 8.49 -10.35
CA GLU A 54 -8.78 7.39 -9.65
C GLU A 54 -8.90 7.45 -8.11
N LEU A 55 -8.65 6.30 -7.50
CA LEU A 55 -8.31 6.15 -6.09
C LEU A 55 -6.85 5.75 -5.97
N THR A 56 -6.08 6.51 -5.20
CA THR A 56 -4.66 6.26 -4.94
C THR A 56 -4.43 6.04 -3.46
N LEU A 57 -3.83 4.91 -3.08
CA LEU A 57 -3.48 4.54 -1.71
C LEU A 57 -1.98 4.32 -1.63
N HIS A 58 -1.30 5.01 -0.72
CA HIS A 58 0.13 4.91 -0.52
C HIS A 58 0.47 4.57 0.93
N PHE A 59 1.42 3.66 1.10
CA PHE A 59 1.94 3.21 2.39
C PHE A 59 3.46 3.16 2.34
N SER A 60 4.15 3.72 3.33
CA SER A 60 5.61 3.65 3.43
C SER A 60 6.10 3.60 4.87
N GLY A 61 7.28 3.01 5.07
CA GLY A 61 8.01 3.13 6.33
C GLY A 61 8.65 4.51 6.44
N SER A 62 8.48 5.20 7.56
CA SER A 62 8.93 6.58 7.78
C SER A 62 10.45 6.74 7.67
N ALA A 63 11.17 5.73 8.16
CA ALA A 63 12.62 5.53 8.08
C ALA A 63 12.98 4.20 7.39
N GLY A 64 11.97 3.55 6.78
CA GLY A 64 12.11 2.25 6.13
C GLY A 64 12.44 2.37 4.65
N PRO A 65 12.99 1.31 4.04
CA PRO A 65 13.21 1.27 2.61
C PRO A 65 11.91 1.10 1.80
N ASP A 66 10.85 0.61 2.44
CA ASP A 66 9.66 0.10 1.79
C ASP A 66 8.60 1.20 1.54
N ALA A 67 8.12 1.26 0.30
CA ALA A 67 6.97 2.04 -0.11
C ALA A 67 6.12 1.27 -1.13
N ILE A 68 4.81 1.26 -0.95
CA ILE A 68 3.86 0.65 -1.89
C ILE A 68 2.72 1.61 -2.20
N THR A 69 2.36 1.68 -3.48
CA THR A 69 1.26 2.49 -3.99
C THR A 69 0.32 1.62 -4.80
N PHE A 70 -0.98 1.77 -4.55
CA PHE A 70 -2.06 1.20 -5.35
C PHE A 70 -2.82 2.32 -6.06
N THR A 71 -3.10 2.14 -7.34
CA THR A 71 -3.92 3.07 -8.13
C THR A 71 -5.06 2.30 -8.79
N LEU A 72 -6.29 2.76 -8.59
CA LEU A 72 -7.50 2.16 -9.14
C LEU A 72 -8.21 3.18 -10.02
N PRO A 73 -8.53 2.86 -11.29
CA PRO A 73 -9.29 3.75 -12.15
C PRO A 73 -10.68 4.01 -11.58
N GLY A 74 -11.11 5.27 -11.55
CA GLY A 74 -12.39 5.71 -10.99
C GLY A 74 -13.61 5.03 -11.64
N GLN A 75 -13.52 4.70 -12.93
CA GLN A 75 -14.56 3.97 -13.67
C GLN A 75 -14.75 2.52 -13.19
N GLN A 76 -13.74 1.95 -12.52
CA GLN A 76 -13.76 0.59 -11.96
C GLN A 76 -14.14 0.57 -10.48
N LEU A 77 -14.31 1.74 -9.86
CA LEU A 77 -14.72 1.86 -8.47
C LEU A 77 -16.24 1.70 -8.35
N THR A 78 -16.67 0.81 -7.46
CA THR A 78 -18.10 0.75 -7.10
C THR A 78 -18.51 2.03 -6.38
N SER A 79 -19.80 2.39 -6.40
CA SER A 79 -20.29 3.59 -5.70
C SER A 79 -20.04 3.58 -4.18
N GLY A 80 -19.76 2.40 -3.61
CA GLY A 80 -19.40 2.21 -2.22
C GLY A 80 -17.89 2.05 -1.97
N LEU A 81 -17.04 2.05 -3.01
CA LEU A 81 -15.61 1.74 -2.99
C LEU A 81 -15.23 0.36 -2.42
N THR A 82 -16.16 -0.36 -1.81
CA THR A 82 -15.92 -1.68 -1.22
C THR A 82 -15.84 -2.76 -2.29
N GLY A 83 -14.99 -3.75 -2.01
CA GLY A 83 -14.74 -4.85 -2.93
C GLY A 83 -13.30 -5.36 -2.81
N THR A 84 -13.06 -6.49 -3.46
CA THR A 84 -11.72 -7.02 -3.69
C THR A 84 -11.33 -6.69 -5.12
N TYR A 85 -10.19 -6.02 -5.28
CA TYR A 85 -9.64 -5.61 -6.55
C TYR A 85 -8.42 -6.47 -6.84
N THR A 86 -8.45 -7.15 -7.98
CA THR A 86 -7.32 -7.92 -8.50
C THR A 86 -6.21 -6.95 -8.92
N LEU A 87 -4.98 -7.35 -8.66
CA LEU A 87 -3.80 -6.60 -9.08
C LEU A 87 -3.60 -6.79 -10.59
N GLN A 88 -3.17 -5.74 -11.27
CA GLN A 88 -2.58 -5.90 -12.60
C GLN A 88 -1.31 -6.74 -12.48
N SER A 89 -1.07 -7.58 -13.48
CA SER A 89 0.09 -8.47 -13.49
C SER A 89 0.46 -8.86 -14.91
N LEU A 90 1.76 -9.01 -15.19
CA LEU A 90 2.19 -9.72 -16.38
C LEU A 90 1.79 -11.21 -16.33
N PRO A 91 1.58 -11.84 -17.50
CA PRO A 91 1.68 -11.28 -18.86
C PRO A 91 0.45 -10.46 -19.30
N ASN A 92 -0.67 -10.53 -18.56
CA ASN A 92 -1.97 -9.97 -18.96
C ASN A 92 -2.44 -8.87 -17.99
N PRO A 93 -1.82 -7.67 -18.00
CA PRO A 93 -2.13 -6.64 -17.00
C PRO A 93 -3.59 -6.17 -17.06
N ALA A 94 -4.24 -6.27 -18.22
CA ALA A 94 -5.63 -5.88 -18.42
C ALA A 94 -6.66 -6.76 -17.66
N GLU A 95 -6.26 -7.93 -17.13
CA GLU A 95 -7.14 -8.78 -16.30
C GLU A 95 -7.23 -8.28 -14.84
N GLY A 96 -6.32 -7.40 -14.43
CA GLY A 96 -6.33 -6.75 -13.12
C GLY A 96 -6.90 -5.34 -13.18
N VAL A 97 -7.33 -4.83 -12.03
CA VAL A 97 -7.84 -3.46 -11.89
C VAL A 97 -6.80 -2.54 -11.25
N ALA A 98 -6.20 -2.98 -10.15
CA ALA A 98 -5.29 -2.16 -9.36
C ALA A 98 -3.87 -2.17 -9.95
N ASP A 99 -3.40 -1.01 -10.41
CA ASP A 99 -1.97 -0.81 -10.68
C ASP A 99 -1.21 -0.71 -9.36
N VAL A 100 -0.03 -1.31 -9.30
CA VAL A 100 0.79 -1.46 -8.10
C VAL A 100 2.22 -1.06 -8.40
N TRP A 101 2.77 -0.19 -7.56
CA TRP A 101 4.18 0.14 -7.53
C TRP A 101 4.73 -0.14 -6.14
N TYR A 102 5.70 -1.04 -6.06
CA TYR A 102 6.52 -1.25 -4.88
C TYR A 102 7.93 -0.70 -5.12
N VAL A 103 8.40 0.12 -4.20
CA VAL A 103 9.74 0.73 -4.23
C VAL A 103 10.47 0.32 -2.97
N PHE A 104 11.71 -0.15 -3.16
CA PHE A 104 12.65 -0.40 -2.08
C PHE A 104 13.83 0.57 -2.21
N THR A 105 14.04 1.44 -1.22
CA THR A 105 15.10 2.46 -1.25
C THR A 105 16.18 2.17 -0.20
N ARG A 106 17.45 2.27 -0.60
CA ARG A 106 18.62 2.11 0.27
C ARG A 106 19.53 3.33 0.17
N ALA A 107 20.17 3.70 1.28
CA ALA A 107 21.25 4.67 1.27
C ALA A 107 22.52 4.01 0.72
N GLU A 108 23.17 4.65 -0.26
CA GLU A 108 24.43 4.16 -0.85
C GLU A 108 25.62 4.96 -0.30
N ALA A 109 25.45 6.28 -0.16
CA ALA A 109 26.41 7.21 0.40
C ALA A 109 25.67 8.36 1.10
N PRO A 110 26.32 9.19 1.93
CA PRO A 110 25.69 10.36 2.53
C PRO A 110 25.08 11.26 1.44
N GLY A 111 23.75 11.40 1.46
CA GLY A 111 23.00 12.21 0.47
C GLY A 111 22.67 11.49 -0.84
N SER A 112 22.98 10.21 -1.00
CA SER A 112 22.61 9.39 -2.17
C SER A 112 21.70 8.23 -1.79
N THR A 113 20.64 8.05 -2.57
CA THR A 113 19.70 6.94 -2.45
C THR A 113 19.67 6.16 -3.75
N GLN A 114 19.74 4.84 -3.64
CA GLN A 114 19.49 3.91 -4.73
C GLN A 114 18.24 3.10 -4.40
N GLY A 115 17.55 2.56 -5.40
CA GLY A 115 16.40 1.72 -5.13
C GLY A 115 16.08 0.74 -6.24
N SER A 116 15.24 -0.22 -5.88
CA SER A 116 14.61 -1.15 -6.81
C SER A 116 13.14 -0.80 -6.94
N ILE A 117 12.62 -0.90 -8.16
CA ILE A 117 11.22 -0.58 -8.46
C ILE A 117 10.58 -1.81 -9.09
N TYR A 118 9.49 -2.26 -8.49
CA TYR A 118 8.71 -3.40 -8.94
C TYR A 118 7.28 -2.95 -9.19
N GLY A 119 6.89 -2.88 -10.46
CA GLY A 119 5.55 -2.50 -10.87
C GLY A 119 4.78 -3.66 -11.51
N SER A 120 3.46 -3.64 -11.39
CA SER A 120 2.53 -4.61 -12.02
C SER A 120 2.68 -4.73 -13.54
N HIS A 121 3.12 -3.67 -14.20
CA HIS A 121 3.39 -3.65 -15.64
C HIS A 121 4.75 -4.27 -16.03
N MET A 122 5.63 -4.52 -15.06
CA MET A 122 7.00 -5.01 -15.29
C MET A 122 7.22 -6.41 -14.72
N HIS A 123 6.35 -6.86 -13.81
CA HIS A 123 6.51 -8.12 -13.09
C HIS A 123 5.21 -8.91 -13.08
N GLN A 124 5.33 -10.20 -12.84
CA GLN A 124 4.20 -11.05 -12.48
C GLN A 124 3.95 -10.88 -10.97
N LEU A 125 2.73 -10.47 -10.63
CA LEU A 125 2.27 -10.23 -9.26
C LEU A 125 1.11 -11.16 -8.95
N SER A 126 0.97 -11.54 -7.69
CA SER A 126 -0.28 -12.07 -7.15
C SER A 126 -0.64 -11.39 -5.84
N GLY A 127 -1.88 -11.59 -5.39
CA GLY A 127 -2.42 -10.95 -4.20
C GLY A 127 -3.65 -10.10 -4.52
N TYR A 128 -3.92 -9.10 -3.69
CA TYR A 128 -5.15 -8.32 -3.76
C TYR A 128 -5.04 -6.98 -3.03
N LEU A 129 -5.94 -6.07 -3.40
CA LEU A 129 -6.37 -4.95 -2.55
C LEU A 129 -7.84 -5.16 -2.20
N LYS A 130 -8.17 -5.16 -0.92
CA LYS A 130 -9.55 -5.32 -0.45
C LYS A 130 -9.97 -4.12 0.37
N ILE A 131 -10.98 -3.40 -0.12
CA ILE A 131 -11.61 -2.30 0.59
C ILE A 131 -12.84 -2.85 1.31
N THR A 132 -12.82 -2.78 2.64
CA THR A 132 -13.84 -3.34 3.51
C THR A 132 -14.88 -2.33 3.95
N ALA A 133 -14.52 -1.04 4.02
CA ALA A 133 -15.44 0.03 4.38
C ALA A 133 -15.05 1.37 3.75
N PHE A 134 -16.06 2.16 3.42
CA PHE A 134 -15.93 3.56 3.01
C PHE A 134 -17.00 4.42 3.68
N ASP A 135 -16.57 5.35 4.53
CA ASP A 135 -17.40 6.41 5.08
C ASP A 135 -17.36 7.60 4.12
N ARG A 136 -18.39 7.74 3.29
CA ARG A 136 -18.49 8.83 2.31
C ARG A 136 -18.61 10.20 2.96
N GLN A 137 -19.23 10.30 4.13
CA GLN A 137 -19.44 11.59 4.81
C GLN A 137 -18.12 12.13 5.36
N ARG A 138 -17.29 11.25 5.94
CA ARG A 138 -15.99 11.63 6.51
C ARG A 138 -14.82 11.41 5.57
N ARG A 139 -15.06 10.83 4.38
CA ARG A 139 -14.05 10.40 3.40
C ARG A 139 -12.99 9.49 4.02
N LEU A 140 -13.43 8.48 4.78
CA LEU A 140 -12.55 7.51 5.43
C LEU A 140 -12.67 6.14 4.76
N ILE A 141 -11.55 5.49 4.50
CA ILE A 141 -11.50 4.17 3.87
C ILE A 141 -10.79 3.16 4.77
N SER A 142 -11.23 1.90 4.73
CA SER A 142 -10.60 0.79 5.46
C SER A 142 -10.47 -0.42 4.56
N GLY A 143 -9.46 -1.24 4.83
CA GLY A 143 -9.12 -2.38 4.00
C GLY A 143 -7.82 -3.06 4.39
N GLU A 144 -7.41 -3.97 3.52
CA GLU A 144 -6.22 -4.81 3.65
C GLU A 144 -5.67 -5.12 2.26
N TYR A 145 -4.38 -5.41 2.18
CA TYR A 145 -3.71 -5.75 0.94
C TYR A 145 -2.59 -6.74 1.17
N GLU A 146 -2.30 -7.49 0.12
CA GLU A 146 -1.17 -8.41 0.03
C GLU A 146 -0.70 -8.41 -1.42
N VAL A 147 0.61 -8.36 -1.61
CA VAL A 147 1.26 -8.43 -2.92
C VAL A 147 2.43 -9.37 -2.79
N THR A 148 2.47 -10.38 -3.66
CA THR A 148 3.57 -11.30 -3.80
C THR A 148 4.19 -11.20 -5.18
N MET A 149 5.51 -11.35 -5.22
CA MET A 149 6.33 -11.33 -6.42
C MET A 149 7.36 -12.46 -6.31
N ASP A 150 7.22 -13.46 -7.16
CA ASP A 150 8.10 -14.63 -7.15
C ASP A 150 9.28 -14.45 -8.09
N ASN A 151 10.43 -14.99 -7.68
CA ASN A 151 11.66 -15.01 -8.46
C ASN A 151 11.96 -13.62 -9.05
N ILE A 152 12.02 -12.58 -8.22
CA ILE A 152 12.47 -11.24 -8.60
C ILE A 152 13.94 -11.05 -8.21
N SER A 153 14.56 -9.97 -8.71
CA SER A 153 15.86 -9.54 -8.22
C SER A 153 15.77 -9.17 -6.74
N ASP A 154 16.80 -9.49 -5.96
CA ASP A 154 16.85 -9.13 -4.56
C ASP A 154 16.93 -7.61 -4.39
N PRO A 155 15.96 -6.97 -3.70
CA PRO A 155 15.97 -5.52 -3.50
C PRO A 155 17.16 -5.03 -2.66
N TYR A 156 17.83 -5.91 -1.91
CA TYR A 156 19.06 -5.60 -1.20
C TYR A 156 20.32 -5.72 -2.06
N ASP A 157 20.23 -6.33 -3.25
CA ASP A 157 21.39 -6.51 -4.12
C ASP A 157 21.84 -5.17 -4.68
N SER A 158 23.06 -4.77 -4.32
CA SER A 158 23.72 -3.56 -4.83
C SER A 158 24.52 -3.81 -6.11
N ASN A 159 24.57 -5.05 -6.59
CA ASN A 159 25.34 -5.43 -7.74
C ASN A 159 24.55 -5.22 -9.03
N TRP A 160 24.89 -4.16 -9.75
CA TRP A 160 24.40 -3.87 -11.11
C TRP A 160 25.35 -4.34 -12.21
N GLY A 161 26.40 -5.08 -11.82
CA GLY A 161 27.40 -5.62 -12.74
C GLY A 161 26.92 -6.88 -13.48
N PRO A 162 27.79 -7.49 -14.31
CA PRO A 162 27.45 -8.69 -15.11
C PRO A 162 27.30 -9.97 -14.26
N SER A 163 27.49 -9.88 -12.94
CA SER A 163 27.32 -11.02 -12.05
C SER A 163 25.85 -11.41 -11.94
N PRO A 164 25.54 -12.69 -11.68
CA PRO A 164 24.17 -13.13 -11.44
C PRO A 164 23.59 -12.38 -10.22
N ILE A 165 22.50 -11.65 -10.45
CA ILE A 165 21.74 -10.96 -9.39
C ILE A 165 21.07 -12.03 -8.53
N ARG A 166 21.18 -11.91 -7.20
CA ARG A 166 20.51 -12.81 -6.26
C ARG A 166 19.00 -12.75 -6.50
N ARG A 167 18.31 -13.90 -6.51
CA ARG A 167 16.85 -13.99 -6.71
C ARG A 167 16.12 -14.29 -5.40
N CYS A 168 14.94 -13.72 -5.24
CA CYS A 168 14.08 -13.94 -4.08
C CYS A 168 12.60 -13.91 -4.44
N ASN A 169 11.77 -14.38 -3.49
CA ASN A 169 10.33 -14.15 -3.50
C ASN A 169 10.04 -13.08 -2.45
N LEU A 170 9.26 -12.08 -2.83
CA LEU A 170 8.90 -10.95 -1.99
C LEU A 170 7.40 -10.99 -1.70
N GLU A 171 7.05 -10.74 -0.45
CA GLU A 171 5.68 -10.50 0.01
C GLU A 171 5.65 -9.16 0.74
N ILE A 172 4.69 -8.31 0.39
CA ILE A 172 4.41 -7.06 1.08
C ILE A 172 2.91 -6.97 1.33
N GLY A 173 2.54 -6.62 2.55
CA GLY A 173 1.13 -6.58 2.92
C GLY A 173 0.86 -5.67 4.09
N GLY A 174 -0.40 -5.47 4.37
CA GLY A 174 -0.82 -4.51 5.38
C GLY A 174 -2.32 -4.39 5.52
N SER A 175 -2.71 -3.55 6.47
CA SER A 175 -4.10 -3.13 6.67
C SER A 175 -4.16 -1.65 6.96
N PHE A 176 -5.31 -1.07 6.68
CA PHE A 176 -5.61 0.33 6.94
C PHE A 176 -7.02 0.46 7.44
N LYS A 177 -7.22 1.29 8.46
CA LYS A 177 -8.53 1.55 9.04
C LYS A 177 -8.69 3.04 9.19
N ASN A 178 -9.84 3.54 8.79
CA ASN A 178 -10.20 4.96 8.84
C ASN A 178 -9.14 5.87 8.18
N MET A 179 -8.54 5.43 7.08
CA MET A 179 -7.59 6.24 6.33
C MET A 179 -8.31 7.42 5.67
N PRO A 180 -7.88 8.67 5.90
CA PRO A 180 -8.50 9.82 5.25
C PRO A 180 -8.13 9.90 3.77
N LEU A 181 -9.13 10.21 2.94
CA LEU A 181 -8.96 10.48 1.51
C LEU A 181 -9.01 11.99 1.26
N LYS A 182 -7.98 12.51 0.58
CA LYS A 182 -7.93 13.88 0.07
C LYS A 182 -8.69 14.03 -1.22
#